data_AF-A0A2G6E0R4-F1
#
_entry.id   AF-A0A2G6E0R4-F1
#
_cell.length_a   1.000
_cell.length_b   1.000
_cell.length_c   1.000
_cell.angle_alpha   90.00
_cell.angle_beta   90.00
_cell.angle_gamma   90.00
#
_symmetry.space_group_name_H-M   'P 1'
#
loop_
_entity.id
_entity.type
_entity.pdbx_description
1 polymer ?
#
loop_
_entity_poly.entity_id
_entity_poly.type
_entity_poly.pdbx_seq_one_letter_code
_entity_poly.pdbx_strand_id
1 'polypeptide(L)'
;MDASFPMNVSYTPLDGTRGSLEPIGVSNEVFLLSENGGSLMDWEGSEYNPTRFKLTLEDGMVYIIAQRTGIESITYPYGHKISYSQSQIGHSSGDVLSIERVKDQLGRTIEYQYDENGNVLQETDALGNTVSFSYDDQGNRLTATDPLGNTTEYSYDDYGQVLAQSSGNS
;
A
#
# COMPACT_ATOMS: atom_id res chain seq x y z
N MET A 1 -37.09 0.30 12.85
CA MET A 1 -35.87 1.13 12.91
C MET A 1 -35.15 0.70 14.17
N ASP A 2 -34.26 -0.26 14.04
CA ASP A 2 -33.35 -0.63 15.12
C ASP A 2 -32.33 0.51 15.22
N ALA A 3 -32.28 1.20 16.36
CA ALA A 3 -31.41 2.36 16.53
C ALA A 3 -29.98 1.84 16.71
N SER A 4 -29.17 1.87 15.65
CA SER A 4 -27.74 1.62 15.75
C SER A 4 -27.06 2.83 16.39
N PHE A 5 -26.54 2.64 17.60
CA PHE A 5 -25.70 3.65 18.24
C PHE A 5 -24.27 3.51 17.72
N PRO A 6 -23.55 4.63 17.53
CA PRO A 6 -22.13 4.56 17.18
C PRO A 6 -21.37 3.84 18.30
N MET A 7 -20.52 2.89 17.91
CA MET A 7 -19.67 2.09 18.78
C MET A 7 -18.21 2.32 18.42
N ASN A 8 -17.30 2.15 19.38
CA ASN A 8 -15.87 2.17 19.09
C ASN A 8 -15.34 0.75 18.91
N VAL A 9 -14.64 0.50 17.80
CA VAL A 9 -13.88 -0.73 17.61
C VAL A 9 -12.62 -0.67 18.48
N SER A 10 -12.36 -1.76 19.19
CA SER A 10 -11.10 -1.96 19.91
C SER A 10 -10.60 -3.39 19.69
N TYR A 11 -9.28 -3.55 19.66
CA TYR A 11 -8.63 -4.84 19.46
C TYR A 11 -8.08 -5.30 20.80
N THR A 12 -8.80 -6.23 21.43
CA THR A 12 -8.34 -6.84 22.69
C THR A 12 -7.29 -7.89 22.37
N PRO A 13 -6.05 -7.75 22.89
CA PRO A 13 -5.02 -8.77 22.70
C PRO A 13 -5.46 -10.10 23.34
N LEU A 14 -5.19 -11.21 22.66
CA LEU A 14 -5.35 -12.54 23.24
C LEU A 14 -4.26 -12.81 24.28
N ASP A 15 -4.53 -13.72 25.21
CA ASP A 15 -3.57 -14.15 26.23
C ASP A 15 -2.22 -14.54 25.59
N GLY A 16 -1.14 -13.99 26.14
CA GLY A 16 0.22 -14.18 25.63
C GLY A 16 0.67 -13.19 24.54
N THR A 17 -0.21 -12.30 24.07
CA THR A 17 0.17 -11.20 23.15
C THR A 17 0.93 -10.12 23.91
N ARG A 18 2.09 -9.71 23.39
CA ARG A 18 2.98 -8.71 24.02
C ARG A 18 2.95 -7.37 23.30
N GLY A 19 1.75 -6.83 23.09
CA GLY A 19 1.55 -5.57 22.40
C GLY A 19 0.08 -5.21 22.18
N SER A 20 -0.14 -4.05 21.55
CA SER A 20 -1.44 -3.54 21.13
C SER A 20 -1.49 -3.35 19.62
N LEU A 21 -2.68 -3.49 19.04
CA LEU A 21 -2.93 -3.26 17.63
C LEU A 21 -4.01 -2.18 17.49
N GLU A 22 -3.76 -1.20 16.63
CA GLU A 22 -4.74 -0.17 16.28
C GLU A 22 -4.79 0.02 14.76
N PRO A 23 -5.97 0.20 14.16
CA PRO A 23 -6.12 0.50 12.75
C PRO A 23 -5.70 1.95 12.47
N ILE A 24 -5.23 2.22 11.25
CA ILE A 24 -4.79 3.55 10.81
C ILE A 24 -5.53 3.90 9.53
N GLY A 25 -5.91 5.18 9.39
CA GLY A 25 -6.51 5.71 8.16
C GLY A 25 -8.00 5.42 8.01
N VAL A 26 -8.65 4.89 9.05
CA VAL A 26 -10.10 4.74 9.15
C VAL A 26 -10.57 5.22 10.52
N SER A 27 -11.83 5.65 10.62
CA SER A 27 -12.45 5.95 11.92
C SER A 27 -12.66 4.67 12.73
N ASN A 28 -12.49 4.73 14.05
CA ASN A 28 -12.87 3.64 14.94
C ASN A 28 -14.36 3.67 15.33
N GLU A 29 -15.08 4.73 14.97
CA GLU A 29 -16.52 4.84 15.19
C GLU A 29 -17.28 4.12 14.08
N VAL A 30 -18.04 3.10 14.47
CA VAL A 30 -18.79 2.20 13.56
C VAL A 30 -20.21 1.99 14.03
N PHE A 31 -21.06 1.48 13.15
CA PHE A 31 -22.41 1.02 13.45
C PHE A 31 -22.49 -0.49 13.28
N LEU A 32 -23.28 -1.16 14.13
CA LEU A 32 -23.65 -2.54 13.91
C LEU A 32 -24.98 -2.59 13.15
N LEU A 33 -24.99 -3.25 12.00
CA LEU A 33 -26.23 -3.61 11.30
C LEU A 33 -26.66 -5.02 11.72
N SER A 34 -27.72 -5.09 12.53
CA SER A 34 -28.25 -6.35 13.11
C SER A 34 -28.97 -7.23 12.09
N GLU A 35 -29.48 -6.65 10.99
CA GLU A 35 -30.14 -7.38 9.92
C GLU A 35 -29.08 -8.13 9.08
N ASN A 36 -29.05 -9.46 9.18
CA ASN A 36 -28.16 -10.42 8.47
C ASN A 36 -26.83 -10.82 9.13
N GLY A 37 -26.72 -10.75 10.46
CA GLY A 37 -25.60 -11.39 11.18
C GLY A 37 -24.53 -10.46 11.73
N GLY A 38 -24.74 -9.14 11.69
CA GLY A 38 -23.92 -8.17 12.42
C GLY A 38 -22.67 -7.74 11.65
N SER A 39 -22.83 -6.99 10.56
CA SER A 39 -21.69 -6.29 9.93
C SER A 39 -21.42 -4.98 10.66
N LEU A 40 -20.13 -4.70 10.87
CA LEU A 40 -19.68 -3.38 11.29
C LEU A 40 -19.59 -2.48 10.06
N MET A 41 -20.21 -1.31 10.11
CA MET A 41 -20.20 -0.33 9.04
C MET A 41 -19.54 0.95 9.52
N ASP A 42 -18.79 1.61 8.65
CA ASP A 42 -18.30 2.97 8.90
C ASP A 42 -19.41 4.02 8.71
N TRP A 43 -19.06 5.30 8.89
CA TRP A 43 -19.99 6.42 8.73
C TRP A 43 -20.40 6.69 7.27
N GLU A 44 -19.66 6.12 6.31
CA GLU A 44 -19.98 6.20 4.88
C GLU A 44 -20.92 5.07 4.43
N GLY A 45 -21.28 4.16 5.35
CA GLY A 45 -22.14 3.02 5.08
C GLY A 45 -21.40 1.86 4.39
N SER A 46 -20.07 1.89 4.37
CA SER A 46 -19.23 0.80 3.87
C SER A 46 -18.89 -0.16 5.00
N GLU A 47 -18.61 -1.41 4.65
CA GLU A 47 -18.16 -2.40 5.62
C GLU A 47 -16.82 -1.98 6.24
N TYR A 48 -16.76 -2.00 7.57
CA TYR A 48 -15.56 -1.64 8.31
C TYR A 48 -14.43 -2.64 8.04
N ASN A 49 -13.47 -2.23 7.21
CA ASN A 49 -12.34 -3.06 6.80
C ASN A 49 -11.01 -2.27 6.82
N PRO A 50 -10.38 -2.11 7.99
CA PRO A 50 -9.08 -1.44 8.09
C PRO A 50 -7.99 -2.21 7.33
N THR A 51 -7.32 -1.52 6.40
CA THR A 51 -6.27 -2.10 5.56
C THR A 51 -4.85 -1.86 6.09
N ARG A 52 -4.72 -1.05 7.15
CA ARG A 52 -3.44 -0.61 7.71
C ARG A 52 -3.53 -0.53 9.23
N PHE A 53 -2.47 -0.95 9.91
CA PHE A 53 -2.43 -1.09 11.35
C PHE A 53 -1.10 -0.60 11.92
N LYS A 54 -1.17 -0.08 13.16
CA LYS A 54 -0.04 0.19 14.02
C LYS A 54 -0.01 -0.87 15.12
N LEU A 55 1.06 -1.66 15.15
CA LEU A 55 1.36 -2.62 16.20
C LEU A 55 2.40 -2.00 17.13
N THR A 56 2.09 -1.89 18.43
CA THR A 56 3.02 -1.40 19.45
C THR A 56 3.36 -2.54 20.41
N LEU A 57 4.63 -2.92 20.48
CA LEU A 57 5.10 -3.97 21.37
C LEU A 57 5.43 -3.42 22.77
N GLU A 58 5.47 -4.31 23.77
CA GLU A 58 5.81 -3.96 25.16
C GLU A 58 7.18 -3.30 25.33
N ASP A 59 8.14 -3.64 24.47
CA ASP A 59 9.49 -3.08 24.49
C ASP A 59 9.57 -1.67 23.86
N GLY A 60 8.45 -1.15 23.35
CA GLY A 60 8.34 0.16 22.71
C GLY A 60 8.59 0.14 21.20
N MET A 61 8.84 -1.02 20.58
CA MET A 61 8.90 -1.14 19.12
C MET A 61 7.52 -0.88 18.51
N VAL A 62 7.49 -0.10 17.44
CA VAL A 62 6.25 0.22 16.70
C VAL A 62 6.39 -0.21 15.24
N TYR A 63 5.41 -0.96 14.75
CA TYR A 63 5.33 -1.39 13.36
C TYR A 63 4.13 -0.74 12.69
N ILE A 64 4.32 -0.20 11.48
CA ILE A 64 3.23 0.15 10.58
C ILE A 64 3.14 -0.95 9.54
N ILE A 65 1.97 -1.59 9.45
CA ILE A 65 1.74 -2.77 8.62
C ILE A 65 0.50 -2.52 7.77
N ALA A 66 0.58 -2.72 6.47
CA ALA A 66 -0.59 -2.74 5.60
C ALA A 66 -0.84 -4.14 5.03
N GLN A 67 -2.11 -4.47 4.81
CA GLN A 67 -2.50 -5.79 4.29
C GLN A 67 -1.86 -6.11 2.94
N ARG A 68 -1.65 -5.10 2.08
CA ARG A 68 -1.11 -5.26 0.72
C ARG A 68 0.40 -5.22 0.64
N THR A 69 1.04 -4.35 1.40
CA THR A 69 2.49 -4.07 1.29
C THR A 69 3.30 -4.69 2.42
N GLY A 70 2.65 -5.26 3.44
CA GLY A 70 3.32 -5.83 4.61
C GLY A 70 3.83 -4.74 5.55
N ILE A 71 5.03 -4.92 6.10
CA ILE A 71 5.65 -3.92 7.00
C ILE A 71 6.10 -2.72 6.17
N GLU A 72 5.59 -1.55 6.50
CA GLU A 72 5.97 -0.28 5.87
C GLU A 72 6.94 0.52 6.72
N SER A 73 6.92 0.35 8.05
CA SER A 73 7.98 0.88 8.89
C SER A 73 8.11 0.19 10.23
N ILE A 74 9.31 0.30 10.79
CA ILE A 74 9.68 -0.13 12.12
C ILE A 74 10.28 1.08 12.82
N THR A 75 9.69 1.48 13.94
CA THR A 75 10.22 2.52 14.83
C THR A 75 10.74 1.85 16.09
N TYR A 76 12.02 2.07 16.38
CA TYR A 76 12.66 1.63 17.61
C TYR A 76 12.18 2.47 18.81
N PRO A 77 12.31 1.99 20.05
CA PRO A 77 11.81 2.69 21.24
C PRO A 77 12.38 4.10 21.41
N TYR A 78 13.60 4.34 20.89
CA TYR A 78 14.28 5.63 20.92
C TYR A 78 13.95 6.54 19.72
N GLY A 79 12.98 6.17 18.89
CA GLY A 79 12.46 6.97 17.78
C GLY A 79 13.17 6.82 16.44
N HIS A 80 14.29 6.09 16.37
CA HIS A 80 14.90 5.73 15.10
C HIS A 80 13.93 4.89 14.26
N LYS A 81 13.89 5.12 12.95
CA LYS A 81 12.91 4.48 12.07
C LYS A 81 13.55 3.90 10.83
N ILE A 82 13.16 2.68 10.49
CA ILE A 82 13.36 2.09 9.16
C ILE A 82 12.02 2.14 8.43
N SER A 83 12.03 2.60 7.18
CA SER A 83 10.85 2.61 6.30
C SER A 83 11.10 1.72 5.09
N TYR A 84 10.06 1.02 4.66
CA TYR A 84 10.08 0.10 3.53
C TYR A 84 9.07 0.58 2.50
N SER A 85 9.47 0.55 1.24
CA SER A 85 8.59 0.73 0.10
C SER A 85 8.90 -0.34 -0.95
N GLN A 86 8.16 -0.31 -2.06
CA GLN A 86 8.47 -1.15 -3.21
C GLN A 86 9.85 -0.81 -3.83
N SER A 87 10.27 0.45 -3.77
CA SER A 87 11.47 0.94 -4.44
C SER A 87 12.67 1.10 -3.51
N GLN A 88 12.48 1.21 -2.19
CA GLN A 88 13.54 1.64 -1.28
C GLN A 88 13.40 1.07 0.14
N ILE A 89 14.54 0.98 0.83
CA ILE A 89 14.62 0.88 2.30
C ILE A 89 15.34 2.12 2.81
N GLY A 90 14.67 2.91 3.64
CA GLY A 90 15.20 4.15 4.20
C GLY A 90 15.39 4.09 5.71
N HIS A 91 16.36 4.82 6.23
CA HIS A 91 16.54 5.07 7.65
C HIS A 91 16.30 6.55 7.99
N SER A 92 15.82 6.80 9.20
CA SER A 92 15.58 8.14 9.74
C SER A 92 16.79 9.08 9.77
N SER A 93 18.02 8.58 9.56
CA SER A 93 19.23 9.39 9.36
C SER A 93 19.31 10.06 7.98
N GLY A 94 18.51 9.59 7.01
CA GLY A 94 18.60 9.98 5.60
C GLY A 94 19.29 8.94 4.71
N ASP A 95 19.81 7.85 5.26
CA ASP A 95 20.38 6.75 4.46
C ASP A 95 19.27 5.99 3.71
N VAL A 96 19.50 5.70 2.42
CA VAL A 96 18.53 5.01 1.56
C VAL A 96 19.24 3.95 0.73
N LEU A 97 18.60 2.78 0.61
CA LEU A 97 18.96 1.70 -0.30
C LEU A 97 17.84 1.51 -1.33
N SER A 98 18.15 1.69 -2.61
CA SER A 98 17.22 1.42 -3.71
C SER A 98 17.11 -0.09 -4.00
N ILE A 99 15.89 -0.55 -4.28
CA ILE A 99 15.52 -1.92 -4.62
C ILE A 99 15.32 -2.00 -6.14
N GLU A 100 16.41 -2.06 -6.90
CA GLU A 100 16.36 -2.00 -8.36
C GLU A 100 16.31 -3.39 -9.02
N ARG A 101 16.50 -4.47 -8.24
CA ARG A 101 16.50 -5.83 -8.80
C ARG A 101 16.01 -6.86 -7.80
N VAL A 102 15.06 -7.68 -8.24
CA VAL A 102 14.53 -8.83 -7.48
C VAL A 102 14.90 -10.11 -8.20
N LYS A 103 15.25 -11.15 -7.45
CA LYS A 103 15.65 -12.47 -7.98
C LYS A 103 14.82 -13.56 -7.32
N ASP A 104 14.25 -14.45 -8.11
CA ASP A 104 13.52 -15.61 -7.59
C ASP A 104 14.45 -16.78 -7.22
N GLN A 105 13.87 -17.88 -6.71
CA GLN A 105 14.62 -19.07 -6.30
C GLN A 105 15.31 -19.80 -7.48
N LEU A 106 14.80 -19.64 -8.70
CA LEU A 106 15.38 -20.23 -9.92
C LEU A 106 16.46 -19.32 -10.52
N GLY A 107 16.62 -18.13 -9.96
CA GLY A 107 17.60 -17.14 -10.33
C GLY A 107 17.19 -16.20 -11.48
N ARG A 108 15.92 -16.22 -11.86
CA ARG A 108 15.34 -15.24 -12.79
C ARG A 108 15.26 -13.89 -12.10
N THR A 109 15.63 -12.83 -12.80
CA THR A 109 15.65 -11.47 -12.27
C THR A 109 14.59 -10.61 -12.91
N ILE A 110 14.02 -9.69 -12.13
CA ILE A 110 13.29 -8.53 -12.64
C ILE A 110 14.06 -7.30 -12.20
N GLU A 111 14.31 -6.39 -13.14
CA GLU A 111 15.00 -5.12 -12.90
C GLU A 111 14.01 -3.97 -13.01
N TYR A 112 14.17 -2.99 -12.14
CA TYR A 112 13.30 -1.83 -12.01
C TYR A 112 14.11 -0.54 -12.10
N GLN A 113 13.57 0.44 -12.81
CA GLN A 113 14.02 1.83 -12.72
C GLN A 113 12.86 2.65 -12.17
N TYR A 114 13.18 3.62 -11.30
CA TYR A 114 12.18 4.44 -10.62
C TYR A 114 12.37 5.92 -10.89
N ASP A 115 11.29 6.70 -10.80
CA ASP A 115 11.37 8.16 -10.69
C ASP A 115 11.71 8.61 -9.26
N GLU A 116 11.82 9.93 -9.06
CA GLU A 116 12.12 10.52 -7.75
C GLU A 116 11.02 10.26 -6.70
N ASN A 117 9.79 9.99 -7.15
CA ASN A 117 8.64 9.66 -6.30
C ASN A 117 8.55 8.15 -6.00
N GLY A 118 9.44 7.34 -6.58
CA GLY A 118 9.45 5.88 -6.40
C GLY A 118 8.46 5.13 -7.30
N ASN A 119 7.89 5.78 -8.33
CA ASN A 119 7.09 5.10 -9.36
C ASN A 119 7.99 4.36 -10.34
N VAL A 120 7.55 3.19 -10.83
CA VAL A 120 8.35 2.36 -11.75
C VAL A 120 8.34 2.98 -13.14
N LEU A 121 9.46 3.55 -13.59
CA LEU A 121 9.64 4.03 -14.96
C LEU A 121 9.84 2.90 -15.97
N GLN A 122 10.58 1.85 -15.57
CA GLN A 122 10.84 0.69 -16.40
C GLN A 122 10.86 -0.59 -15.58
N GLU A 123 10.32 -1.66 -16.15
CA GLU A 123 10.44 -3.03 -15.66
C GLU A 123 11.06 -3.89 -16.76
N THR A 124 12.15 -4.59 -16.46
CA THR A 124 12.80 -5.52 -17.39
C THR A 124 12.81 -6.92 -16.83
N ASP A 125 12.23 -7.87 -17.57
CA ASP A 125 12.17 -9.27 -17.16
C ASP A 125 13.49 -10.02 -17.39
N ALA A 126 13.55 -11.27 -16.95
CA ALA A 126 14.75 -12.11 -17.07
C ALA A 126 15.14 -12.45 -18.52
N LEU A 127 14.24 -12.22 -19.48
CA LEU A 127 14.47 -12.43 -20.91
C LEU A 127 14.94 -11.15 -21.61
N GLY A 128 15.01 -10.03 -20.88
CA GLY A 128 15.36 -8.71 -21.42
C GLY A 128 14.19 -7.98 -22.07
N ASN A 129 12.95 -8.42 -21.86
CA ASN A 129 11.78 -7.68 -22.30
C ASN A 129 11.53 -6.51 -21.35
N THR A 130 11.47 -5.29 -21.89
CA THR A 130 11.26 -4.08 -21.09
C THR A 130 9.88 -3.48 -21.34
N VAL A 131 9.17 -3.18 -20.26
CA VAL A 131 7.96 -2.35 -20.26
C VAL A 131 8.32 -1.00 -19.66
N SER A 132 7.90 0.10 -20.31
CA SER A 132 8.11 1.46 -19.81
C SER A 132 6.80 2.12 -19.41
N PHE A 133 6.85 3.02 -18.42
CA PHE A 133 5.69 3.71 -17.89
C PHE A 133 5.97 5.20 -17.73
N SER A 134 4.90 6.00 -17.74
CA SER A 134 4.94 7.40 -17.34
C SER A 134 3.80 7.72 -16.36
N TYR A 135 3.97 8.79 -15.60
CA TYR A 135 3.05 9.17 -14.51
C TYR A 135 2.78 10.68 -14.54
N ASP A 136 1.64 11.08 -14.01
CA ASP A 136 1.36 12.48 -13.67
C ASP A 136 1.96 12.85 -12.30
N ASP A 137 1.84 14.12 -11.92
CA ASP A 137 2.35 14.65 -10.65
C ASP A 137 1.64 14.04 -9.41
N GLN A 138 0.48 13.40 -9.59
CA GLN A 138 -0.23 12.69 -8.53
C GLN A 138 0.16 11.20 -8.45
N GLY A 139 1.04 10.73 -9.33
CA GLY A 139 1.46 9.33 -9.41
C GLY A 139 0.47 8.43 -10.14
N ASN A 140 -0.51 8.97 -10.86
CA ASN A 140 -1.36 8.16 -11.73
C ASN A 140 -0.61 7.83 -13.02
N ARG A 141 -0.67 6.58 -13.45
CA ARG A 141 0.07 6.09 -14.62
C ARG A 141 -0.55 6.61 -15.91
N LEU A 142 0.12 7.49 -16.64
CA LEU A 142 -0.34 8.03 -17.92
C LEU A 142 -0.12 7.06 -19.09
N THR A 143 0.98 6.31 -19.11
CA THR A 143 1.28 5.40 -20.22
C THR A 143 1.87 4.06 -19.75
N ALA A 144 1.71 3.05 -20.59
CA ALA A 144 2.42 1.78 -20.54
C ALA A 144 2.82 1.36 -21.97
N THR A 145 4.12 1.27 -22.24
CA THR A 145 4.66 0.84 -23.53
C THR A 145 5.26 -0.56 -23.39
N ASP A 146 4.74 -1.50 -24.17
CA ASP A 146 5.19 -2.89 -24.16
C ASP A 146 6.55 -3.08 -24.89
N PRO A 147 7.18 -4.27 -24.79
CA PRO A 147 8.47 -4.54 -25.43
C PRO A 147 8.42 -4.53 -26.97
N LEU A 148 7.23 -4.59 -27.56
CA LEU A 148 7.00 -4.51 -29.01
C LEU A 148 6.80 -3.06 -29.46
N GLY A 149 6.76 -2.10 -28.54
CA GLY A 149 6.54 -0.68 -28.79
C GLY A 149 5.08 -0.25 -28.79
N ASN A 150 4.13 -1.14 -28.50
CA ASN A 150 2.72 -0.77 -28.43
C ASN A 150 2.48 0.00 -27.14
N THR A 151 1.83 1.16 -27.24
CA THR A 151 1.58 2.04 -26.10
C THR A 151 0.10 2.06 -25.75
N THR A 152 -0.18 1.88 -24.47
CA THR A 152 -1.49 2.11 -23.87
C THR A 152 -1.45 3.39 -23.06
N GLU A 153 -2.38 4.30 -23.32
CA GLU A 153 -2.54 5.57 -22.60
C GLU A 153 -3.72 5.48 -21.63
N TYR A 154 -3.60 6.19 -20.51
CA TYR A 154 -4.63 6.31 -19.49
C TYR A 154 -4.87 7.79 -19.19
N SER A 155 -6.13 8.14 -18.97
CA SER A 155 -6.52 9.45 -18.44
C SER A 155 -7.35 9.28 -17.17
N TYR A 156 -7.26 10.28 -16.29
CA TYR A 156 -7.88 10.26 -14.98
C TYR A 156 -8.68 11.54 -14.75
N ASP A 157 -9.72 11.46 -13.92
CA ASP A 157 -10.40 12.64 -13.40
C ASP A 157 -9.68 13.20 -12.16
N ASP A 158 -10.18 14.33 -11.66
CA ASP A 158 -9.60 15.01 -10.48
C ASP A 158 -9.67 14.16 -9.20
N TYR A 159 -10.43 13.05 -9.20
CA TYR A 159 -10.54 12.11 -8.09
C TYR A 159 -9.68 10.85 -8.30
N GLY A 160 -8.86 10.80 -9.36
CA GLY A 160 -7.99 9.67 -9.69
C GLY A 160 -8.73 8.47 -10.29
N GLN A 161 -9.98 8.64 -10.75
CA GLN A 161 -10.73 7.59 -11.43
C GLN A 161 -10.37 7.58 -12.92
N VAL A 162 -10.23 6.38 -13.50
CA VAL A 162 -9.89 6.23 -14.93
C VAL A 162 -11.04 6.75 -15.80
N LEU A 163 -10.75 7.75 -16.62
CA LEU A 163 -11.66 8.32 -17.61
C LEU A 163 -11.60 7.57 -18.95
N ALA A 164 -10.42 7.18 -19.40
CA ALA A 164 -10.24 6.44 -20.65
C ALA A 164 -8.97 5.59 -20.64
N GLN A 165 -9.02 4.50 -21.41
CA GLN A 165 -7.87 3.69 -21.78
C GLN A 165 -7.88 3.52 -23.30
N SER A 166 -6.81 3.89 -23.98
CA SER A 166 -6.65 3.69 -25.43
C SER A 166 -5.36 2.93 -25.71
N SER A 167 -5.41 1.96 -26.62
CA SER A 167 -4.21 1.27 -27.11
C SER A 167 -3.92 1.75 -28.52
N GLY A 168 -2.79 2.45 -28.70
CA GLY A 168 -2.32 2.88 -30.01
C GLY A 168 -1.46 1.78 -30.64
N ASN A 169 -1.98 1.09 -31.65
CA ASN A 169 -1.15 0.32 -32.58
C ASN A 169 -0.58 1.32 -33.60
N SER A 170 0.74 1.47 -33.67
CA SER A 170 1.39 2.17 -34.78
C SER A 170 1.55 1.26 -36.00
#